data_AF-A0A7L3V9N5-F1
#
_entry.id   AF-A0A7L3V9N5-F1
#
_cell.length_a   1.000
_cell.length_b   1.000
_cell.length_c   1.000
_cell.angle_alpha   90.00
_cell.angle_beta   90.00
_cell.angle_gamma   90.00
#
_symmetry.space_group_name_H-M   'P 1'
#
loop_
_entity.id
_entity.type
_entity.pdbx_description
1 polymer ?
#
loop_
_entity_poly.entity_id
_entity_poly.type
_entity_poly.pdbx_seq_one_letter_code
_entity_poly.pdbx_strand_id
1 'polypeptide(L)'
;GLLTGRCVPYNTTLRTCEIQGWCPPEVDTCHPPSSSPVMLEAENFTLLIKNSIRFPLFGFEKTNLPPPGSGVELGRCRFHPQLQPLCPILRLGDVARLAGQDFPALAATGGVLGIKIGWVCDLDRAWERCLPRYSFTRLDSLARTPAPGYNFRYGQDTHGTGVCTAWHGSCPHVPVSLCHHRHARYYRWPDGSERRTLIKAFGIRFDVLVYGSAGKFGIVPTLINTVAAFTSIGV
;
A
#
# COMPACT_ATOMS: atom_id res chain seq x y z
N GLY A 1 -21.73 -16.62 -7.24
CA GLY A 1 -22.66 -16.03 -8.22
C GLY A 1 -24.03 -15.93 -7.59
N LEU A 2 -25.07 -15.74 -8.40
CA LEU A 2 -26.46 -15.92 -7.95
C LEU A 2 -26.74 -17.42 -7.81
N LEU A 3 -27.42 -17.87 -6.75
CA LEU A 3 -27.81 -19.29 -6.61
C LEU A 3 -28.97 -19.61 -7.56
N THR A 4 -28.91 -20.73 -8.28
CA THR A 4 -29.99 -21.17 -9.18
C THR A 4 -31.05 -22.04 -8.49
N GLY A 5 -30.80 -22.43 -7.23
CA GLY A 5 -31.64 -23.36 -6.46
C GLY A 5 -31.38 -24.84 -6.75
N ARG A 6 -30.50 -25.19 -7.71
CA ARG A 6 -30.14 -26.59 -8.02
C ARG A 6 -28.93 -27.06 -7.22
N CYS A 7 -28.88 -28.36 -6.91
CA CYS A 7 -27.74 -29.01 -6.26
C CYS A 7 -26.99 -29.92 -7.25
N VAL A 8 -25.74 -29.57 -7.55
CA VAL A 8 -24.89 -30.23 -8.56
C VAL A 8 -23.67 -30.89 -7.91
N PRO A 9 -23.17 -32.03 -8.43
CA PRO A 9 -21.92 -32.60 -7.94
C PRO A 9 -20.73 -31.70 -8.31
N TYR A 10 -19.94 -31.28 -7.31
CA TYR A 10 -18.68 -30.55 -7.52
C TYR A 10 -17.54 -31.51 -7.87
N ASN A 11 -17.49 -32.65 -7.19
CA ASN A 11 -16.65 -33.79 -7.52
C ASN A 11 -17.39 -35.10 -7.14
N THR A 12 -16.70 -36.23 -7.11
CA THR A 12 -17.28 -37.55 -6.77
C THR A 12 -17.78 -37.67 -5.32
N THR A 13 -17.34 -36.79 -4.40
CA THR A 13 -17.63 -36.87 -2.96
C THR A 13 -18.44 -35.68 -2.42
N LEU A 14 -18.44 -34.54 -3.13
CA LEU A 14 -19.03 -33.28 -2.69
C LEU A 14 -20.07 -32.79 -3.70
N ARG A 15 -21.24 -32.38 -3.19
CA ARG A 15 -22.27 -31.66 -3.96
C ARG A 15 -22.40 -30.25 -3.42
N THR A 16 -22.60 -29.28 -4.32
CA THR A 16 -22.69 -27.85 -3.99
C THR A 16 -23.90 -27.23 -4.68
N CYS A 17 -24.31 -26.04 -4.22
CA CYS A 17 -25.33 -25.28 -4.94
C CYS A 17 -24.78 -24.77 -6.28
N GLU A 18 -25.57 -24.93 -7.34
CA GLU A 18 -25.27 -24.36 -8.65
C GLU A 18 -25.41 -22.83 -8.60
N ILE A 19 -24.50 -22.14 -9.31
CA ILE A 19 -24.48 -20.68 -9.41
C ILE A 19 -24.49 -20.21 -10.86
N GLN A 20 -25.19 -19.10 -11.09
CA GLN A 20 -25.07 -18.30 -12.30
C GLN A 20 -24.03 -17.19 -12.07
N GLY A 21 -23.17 -16.95 -13.06
CA GLY A 21 -22.11 -15.96 -12.99
C GLY A 21 -20.88 -16.34 -13.81
N TRP A 22 -19.73 -15.85 -13.38
CA TRP A 22 -18.43 -16.14 -14.00
C TRP A 22 -17.86 -17.45 -13.51
N CYS A 23 -17.38 -18.28 -14.44
CA CYS A 23 -16.95 -19.64 -14.14
C CYS A 23 -15.67 -20.06 -14.90
N PRO A 24 -14.87 -21.01 -14.37
CA PRO A 24 -15.08 -21.68 -13.07
C PRO A 24 -14.97 -20.71 -11.87
N PRO A 25 -15.63 -21.01 -10.74
CA PRO A 25 -15.46 -20.22 -9.52
C PRO A 25 -14.03 -20.30 -9.01
N GLU A 26 -13.60 -19.27 -8.29
CA GLU A 26 -12.28 -19.19 -7.65
C GLU A 26 -12.10 -20.30 -6.61
N VAL A 27 -10.98 -21.03 -6.69
CA VAL A 27 -10.59 -22.08 -5.74
C VAL A 27 -9.44 -21.56 -4.89
N ASP A 28 -9.76 -21.22 -3.65
CA ASP A 28 -8.88 -20.43 -2.75
C ASP A 28 -8.10 -21.33 -1.75
N THR A 29 -8.11 -22.65 -1.97
CA THR A 29 -7.58 -23.66 -1.02
C THR A 29 -6.30 -24.34 -1.47
N CYS A 30 -5.87 -24.17 -2.73
CA CYS A 30 -4.65 -24.80 -3.25
C CYS A 30 -3.35 -24.23 -2.67
N HIS A 31 -3.39 -23.05 -2.04
CA HIS A 31 -2.25 -22.43 -1.38
C HIS A 31 -2.63 -21.90 0.01
N PRO A 32 -2.20 -22.53 1.13
CA PRO A 32 -1.99 -21.76 2.35
C PRO A 32 -1.05 -20.57 2.05
N PRO A 33 -1.18 -19.42 2.73
CA PRO A 33 -0.38 -18.22 2.44
C PRO A 33 1.14 -18.45 2.47
N SER A 34 1.61 -19.48 3.19
CA SER A 34 3.00 -19.95 3.21
C SER A 34 3.49 -20.69 1.95
N SER A 35 2.61 -20.94 0.97
CA SER A 35 2.91 -21.73 -0.25
C SER A 35 2.52 -21.05 -1.56
N SER A 36 1.78 -19.93 -1.49
CA SER A 36 1.65 -19.03 -2.64
C SER A 36 3.04 -18.55 -3.05
N PRO A 37 3.41 -18.58 -4.35
CA PRO A 37 4.70 -18.06 -4.79
C PRO A 37 4.77 -16.56 -4.53
N VAL A 38 5.46 -16.19 -3.46
CA VAL A 38 5.81 -14.79 -3.16
C VAL A 38 6.85 -14.34 -4.19
N MET A 39 6.62 -13.18 -4.81
CA MET A 39 7.61 -12.52 -5.66
C MET A 39 8.74 -11.94 -4.78
N LEU A 40 9.70 -12.78 -4.40
CA LEU A 40 10.82 -12.39 -3.52
C LEU A 40 11.70 -11.32 -4.17
N GLU A 41 11.74 -11.26 -5.49
CA GLU A 41 12.41 -10.21 -6.27
C GLU A 41 11.86 -8.81 -5.94
N ALA A 42 10.59 -8.72 -5.49
CA ALA A 42 9.99 -7.46 -5.08
C ALA A 42 10.66 -6.84 -3.84
N GLU A 43 11.41 -7.62 -3.05
CA GLU A 43 12.24 -7.06 -1.95
C GLU A 43 13.28 -6.07 -2.51
N ASN A 44 13.78 -6.33 -3.72
CA ASN A 44 14.79 -5.53 -4.41
C ASN A 44 14.21 -4.39 -5.27
N PHE A 45 12.87 -4.28 -5.37
CA PHE A 45 12.27 -3.14 -6.05
C PHE A 45 12.54 -1.83 -5.29
N THR A 46 12.55 -0.74 -6.04
CA THR A 46 12.81 0.60 -5.52
C THR A 46 11.64 1.54 -5.76
N LEU A 47 11.31 2.33 -4.74
CA LEU A 47 10.27 3.35 -4.76
C LEU A 47 10.91 4.73 -4.72
N LEU A 48 10.79 5.50 -5.81
CA LEU A 48 11.13 6.92 -5.83
C LEU A 48 9.92 7.72 -5.32
N ILE A 49 10.06 8.36 -4.16
CA ILE A 49 9.01 9.24 -3.61
C ILE A 49 9.36 10.69 -3.96
N LYS A 50 8.54 11.33 -4.79
CA LYS A 50 8.61 12.78 -5.02
C LYS A 50 7.62 13.46 -4.09
N ASN A 51 8.11 14.24 -3.13
CA ASN A 51 7.30 14.99 -2.18
C ASN A 51 7.66 16.47 -2.22
N SER A 52 6.64 17.32 -2.29
CA SER A 52 6.73 18.77 -2.19
C SER A 52 5.81 19.25 -1.08
N ILE A 53 6.28 20.23 -0.30
CA ILE A 53 5.54 20.83 0.81
C ILE A 53 5.50 22.35 0.65
N ARG A 54 4.44 22.94 1.18
CA ARG A 54 4.25 24.39 1.30
C ARG A 54 3.76 24.69 2.71
N PHE A 55 4.31 25.72 3.35
CA PHE A 55 3.75 26.32 4.56
C PHE A 55 3.12 27.67 4.15
N PRO A 56 1.80 27.72 3.86
CA PRO A 56 1.20 28.87 3.18
C PRO A 56 1.33 30.18 3.96
N LEU A 57 1.23 30.12 5.29
CA LEU A 57 1.36 31.27 6.20
C LEU A 57 2.68 32.02 6.04
N PHE A 58 3.75 31.32 5.64
CA PHE A 58 5.10 31.89 5.51
C PHE A 58 5.57 32.03 4.05
N GLY A 59 4.72 31.65 3.07
CA GLY A 59 5.11 31.59 1.66
C GLY A 59 6.25 30.60 1.35
N PHE A 60 6.55 29.67 2.27
CA PHE A 60 7.69 28.77 2.17
C PHE A 60 7.32 27.51 1.37
N GLU A 61 8.17 27.12 0.42
CA GLU A 61 8.06 25.88 -0.35
C GLU A 61 9.38 25.10 -0.34
N LYS A 62 9.30 23.76 -0.32
CA LYS A 62 10.45 22.88 -0.46
C LYS A 62 10.06 21.51 -1.01
N THR A 63 11.03 20.77 -1.55
CA THR A 63 10.88 19.39 -2.03
C THR A 63 11.92 18.48 -1.40
N ASN A 64 11.63 17.18 -1.31
CA ASN A 64 12.57 16.15 -0.85
C ASN A 64 13.60 15.75 -1.93
N LEU A 65 13.50 16.30 -3.14
CA LEU A 65 14.44 16.07 -4.22
C LEU A 65 15.68 16.98 -4.10
N PRO A 66 16.88 16.50 -4.47
CA PRO A 66 18.06 17.36 -4.51
C PRO A 66 17.89 18.47 -5.56
N PRO A 67 18.43 19.68 -5.32
CA PRO A 67 18.30 20.78 -6.28
C PRO A 67 19.05 20.47 -7.59
N PRO A 68 18.59 21.02 -8.73
CA PRO A 68 19.23 20.79 -10.03
C PRO A 68 20.68 21.28 -10.00
N GLY A 69 21.60 20.48 -10.55
CA GLY A 69 23.04 20.79 -10.57
C GLY A 69 23.83 20.37 -9.33
N SER A 70 23.19 19.83 -8.29
CA SER A 70 23.87 19.40 -7.04
C SER A 70 24.79 18.16 -7.14
N GLY A 71 24.96 17.58 -8.33
CA GLY A 71 25.78 16.36 -8.54
C GLY A 71 25.21 15.07 -7.95
N VAL A 72 24.06 15.11 -7.24
CA VAL A 72 23.43 13.93 -6.64
C VAL A 72 22.72 13.10 -7.71
N GLU A 73 23.38 12.05 -8.19
CA GLU A 73 22.80 11.10 -9.14
C GLU A 73 21.68 10.26 -8.50
N LEU A 74 20.43 10.62 -8.79
CA LEU A 74 19.24 9.84 -8.45
C LEU A 74 19.30 8.39 -8.97
N GLY A 75 20.06 8.08 -10.02
CA GLY A 75 20.23 6.70 -10.47
C GLY A 75 20.86 5.78 -9.41
N ARG A 76 21.82 6.31 -8.63
CA ARG A 76 22.68 5.53 -7.73
C ARG A 76 22.34 5.65 -6.24
N CYS A 77 21.75 6.75 -5.78
CA CYS A 77 21.46 6.90 -4.35
C CYS A 77 20.44 5.85 -3.87
N ARG A 78 20.58 5.41 -2.61
CA ARG A 78 19.58 4.58 -1.91
C ARG A 78 19.42 5.10 -0.49
N PHE A 79 18.17 5.21 -0.02
CA PHE A 79 17.90 5.67 1.34
C PHE A 79 18.57 4.77 2.38
N HIS A 80 19.28 5.39 3.32
CA HIS A 80 19.81 4.71 4.49
C HIS A 80 19.80 5.67 5.68
N PRO A 81 19.27 5.30 6.87
CA PRO A 81 18.98 6.25 7.94
C PRO A 81 20.21 7.04 8.46
N GLN A 82 21.41 6.46 8.40
CA GLN A 82 22.67 7.14 8.73
C GLN A 82 23.47 7.60 7.50
N LEU A 83 23.68 6.73 6.50
CA LEU A 83 24.60 6.99 5.38
C LEU A 83 24.01 7.94 4.31
N GLN A 84 22.71 7.83 4.00
CA GLN A 84 22.04 8.56 2.93
C GLN A 84 20.60 8.93 3.34
N PRO A 85 20.39 9.68 4.43
CA PRO A 85 19.04 9.94 4.99
C PRO A 85 18.16 10.83 4.11
N LEU A 86 18.74 11.51 3.12
CA LEU A 86 18.02 12.42 2.20
C LEU A 86 17.72 11.79 0.83
N CYS A 87 18.21 10.58 0.52
CA CYS A 87 17.92 9.96 -0.77
C CYS A 87 16.41 9.60 -0.87
N PRO A 88 15.68 10.04 -1.91
CA PRO A 88 14.24 9.82 -2.06
C PRO A 88 13.91 8.44 -2.67
N ILE A 89 14.88 7.52 -2.78
CA ILE A 89 14.72 6.19 -3.40
C ILE A 89 14.92 5.11 -2.36
N LEU A 90 13.86 4.38 -2.06
CA LEU A 90 13.79 3.40 -0.99
C LEU A 90 13.67 2.00 -1.57
N ARG A 91 14.48 1.04 -1.11
CA ARG A 91 14.32 -0.39 -1.44
C ARG A 91 13.20 -0.98 -0.57
N LEU A 92 12.28 -1.74 -1.16
CA LEU A 92 11.09 -2.21 -0.42
C LEU A 92 11.42 -3.12 0.76
N GLY A 93 12.45 -3.98 0.63
CA GLY A 93 12.96 -4.78 1.75
C GLY A 93 13.52 -3.97 2.91
N ASP A 94 14.17 -2.84 2.62
CA ASP A 94 14.71 -1.97 3.68
C ASP A 94 13.58 -1.19 4.36
N VAL A 95 12.52 -0.81 3.63
CA VAL A 95 11.28 -0.23 4.21
C VAL A 95 10.60 -1.21 5.16
N ALA A 96 10.44 -2.48 4.76
CA ALA A 96 9.88 -3.52 5.62
C ALA A 96 10.73 -3.76 6.88
N ARG A 97 12.06 -3.90 6.72
CA ARG A 97 13.00 -4.10 7.82
C ARG A 97 12.99 -2.93 8.81
N LEU A 98 12.95 -1.68 8.33
CA LEU A 98 12.87 -0.48 9.17
C LEU A 98 11.50 -0.29 9.84
N ALA A 99 10.43 -0.90 9.30
CA ALA A 99 9.13 -1.03 9.96
C ALA A 99 9.07 -2.23 10.95
N GLY A 100 10.19 -2.93 11.17
CA GLY A 100 10.27 -4.10 12.05
C GLY A 100 9.53 -5.32 11.53
N GLN A 101 9.37 -5.46 10.20
CA GLN A 101 8.69 -6.58 9.55
C GLN A 101 9.66 -7.42 8.71
N ASP A 102 9.39 -8.72 8.64
CA ASP A 102 10.04 -9.62 7.68
C ASP A 102 9.35 -9.52 6.31
N PHE A 103 10.10 -9.32 5.22
CA PHE A 103 9.52 -9.07 3.90
C PHE A 103 8.84 -10.31 3.31
N PRO A 104 9.44 -11.53 3.29
CA PRO A 104 8.75 -12.75 2.87
C PRO A 104 7.44 -13.02 3.61
N ALA A 105 7.44 -12.97 4.96
CA ALA A 105 6.24 -13.21 5.76
C ALA A 105 5.14 -12.14 5.54
N LEU A 106 5.52 -10.88 5.39
CA LEU A 106 4.60 -9.78 5.11
C LEU A 106 4.05 -9.84 3.68
N ALA A 107 4.84 -10.28 2.70
CA ALA A 107 4.38 -10.45 1.32
C ALA A 107 3.46 -11.68 1.15
N ALA A 108 3.69 -12.75 1.91
CA ALA A 108 2.85 -13.95 1.96
C ALA A 108 1.44 -13.67 2.53
N THR A 109 1.34 -12.81 3.55
CA THR A 109 0.06 -12.44 4.19
C THR A 109 -0.55 -11.16 3.63
N GLY A 110 0.25 -10.32 2.99
CA GLY A 110 -0.07 -8.94 2.70
C GLY A 110 -0.07 -8.06 3.95
N GLY A 111 0.01 -6.75 3.78
CA GLY A 111 -0.08 -5.79 4.88
C GLY A 111 0.03 -4.35 4.42
N VAL A 112 0.03 -3.41 5.37
CA VAL A 112 0.08 -1.97 5.08
C VAL A 112 1.25 -1.33 5.83
N LEU A 113 2.23 -0.82 5.08
CA LEU A 113 3.38 -0.09 5.62
C LEU A 113 3.20 1.42 5.42
N GLY A 114 3.38 2.17 6.51
CA GLY A 114 3.38 3.63 6.51
C GLY A 114 4.80 4.17 6.34
N ILE A 115 5.02 4.94 5.26
CA ILE A 115 6.23 5.73 5.04
C ILE A 115 5.93 7.16 5.48
N LYS A 116 6.37 7.53 6.68
CA LYS A 116 6.12 8.85 7.27
C LYS A 116 7.24 9.82 6.87
N ILE A 117 6.89 10.98 6.32
CA ILE A 117 7.82 12.05 5.93
C ILE A 117 7.51 13.29 6.79
N GLY A 118 8.38 13.57 7.76
CA GLY A 118 8.25 14.69 8.68
C GLY A 118 9.03 15.91 8.25
N TRP A 119 8.37 17.06 8.17
CA TRP A 119 8.94 18.38 7.89
C TRP A 119 8.72 19.31 9.09
N VAL A 120 9.54 19.16 10.13
CA VAL A 120 9.52 20.04 11.31
C VAL A 120 10.62 21.07 11.13
N CYS A 121 10.24 22.32 10.85
CA CYS A 121 11.17 23.35 10.37
C CYS A 121 11.12 24.65 11.19
N ASP A 122 12.29 25.07 11.64
CA ASP A 122 12.55 26.41 12.17
C ASP A 122 12.91 27.33 10.99
N LEU A 123 11.99 28.21 10.60
CA LEU A 123 12.11 29.12 9.45
C LEU A 123 12.82 30.44 9.79
N ASP A 124 13.28 30.62 11.03
CA ASP A 124 14.23 31.68 11.38
C ASP A 124 15.66 31.27 11.02
N ARG A 125 15.88 29.99 10.69
CA ARG A 125 17.13 29.45 10.16
C ARG A 125 17.12 29.39 8.63
N ALA A 126 18.32 29.19 8.07
CA ALA A 126 18.52 29.04 6.63
C ALA A 126 17.62 27.93 6.01
N TRP A 127 17.02 28.23 4.85
CA TRP A 127 16.12 27.34 4.07
C TRP A 127 16.65 25.91 3.92
N GLU A 128 17.96 25.75 3.77
CA GLU A 128 18.63 24.44 3.65
C GLU A 128 18.39 23.52 4.85
N ARG A 129 18.30 24.06 6.07
CA ARG A 129 18.18 23.26 7.31
C ARG A 129 16.81 22.62 7.50
N CYS A 130 15.78 23.09 6.79
CA CYS A 130 14.49 22.43 6.72
C CYS A 130 14.63 21.18 5.83
N LEU A 131 14.76 20.00 6.45
CA LEU A 131 15.03 18.73 5.77
C LEU A 131 13.97 17.67 6.15
N PRO A 132 13.60 16.77 5.22
CA PRO A 132 12.65 15.71 5.50
C PRO A 132 13.28 14.67 6.45
N ARG A 133 12.45 14.13 7.34
CA ARG A 133 12.80 12.96 8.17
C ARG A 133 11.87 11.79 7.83
N TYR A 134 12.46 10.69 7.37
CA TYR A 134 11.74 9.46 7.06
C TYR A 134 11.63 8.56 8.30
N SER A 135 10.46 7.97 8.52
CA SER A 135 10.26 6.88 9.48
C SER A 135 9.24 5.88 8.95
N PHE A 136 9.33 4.63 9.42
CA PHE A 136 8.63 3.49 8.84
C PHE A 136 7.87 2.75 9.94
N THR A 137 6.67 2.24 9.62
CA THR A 137 5.84 1.52 10.59
C THR A 137 4.83 0.62 9.88
N ARG A 138 4.30 -0.38 10.58
CA ARG A 138 3.16 -1.17 10.12
C ARG A 138 1.85 -0.54 10.59
N LEU A 139 0.94 -0.25 9.67
CA LEU A 139 -0.34 0.41 9.93
C LEU A 139 -1.47 -0.58 10.20
N ASP A 140 -1.40 -1.80 9.66
CA ASP A 140 -2.38 -2.87 9.89
C ASP A 140 -2.08 -3.71 11.14
N SER A 141 -1.35 -3.18 12.12
CA SER A 141 -0.96 -3.88 13.36
C SER A 141 -2.14 -4.32 14.24
N LEU A 142 -3.35 -3.81 13.98
CA LEU A 142 -4.60 -4.19 14.64
C LEU A 142 -5.49 -5.12 13.78
N ALA A 143 -5.02 -5.59 12.62
CA ALA A 143 -5.77 -6.51 11.76
C ALA A 143 -6.01 -7.85 12.47
N ARG A 144 -7.26 -8.10 12.86
CA ARG A 144 -7.70 -9.35 13.50
C ARG A 144 -8.34 -10.29 12.48
N THR A 145 -8.44 -11.57 12.84
CA THR A 145 -9.34 -12.50 12.16
C THR A 145 -10.77 -11.93 12.13
N PRO A 146 -11.52 -12.09 11.02
CA PRO A 146 -11.27 -12.98 9.89
C PRO A 146 -10.39 -12.42 8.75
N ALA A 147 -9.84 -11.20 8.86
CA ALA A 147 -9.11 -10.54 7.76
C ALA A 147 -7.68 -10.10 8.17
N PRO A 148 -6.73 -11.04 8.34
CA PRO A 148 -5.32 -10.70 8.54
C PRO A 148 -4.69 -10.14 7.25
N GLY A 149 -3.87 -9.10 7.39
CA GLY A 149 -3.06 -8.55 6.30
C GLY A 149 -3.84 -7.69 5.28
N TYR A 150 -3.38 -7.70 4.02
CA TYR A 150 -3.97 -6.92 2.93
C TYR A 150 -4.00 -7.72 1.63
N ASN A 151 -5.21 -7.97 1.11
CA ASN A 151 -5.42 -8.61 -0.19
C ASN A 151 -6.59 -7.95 -0.92
N PHE A 152 -6.59 -8.03 -2.25
CA PHE A 152 -7.69 -7.58 -3.08
C PHE A 152 -7.86 -8.48 -4.30
N ARG A 153 -9.10 -8.64 -4.76
CA ARG A 153 -9.41 -9.32 -6.02
C ARG A 153 -9.68 -8.29 -7.11
N TYR A 154 -8.98 -8.43 -8.23
CA TYR A 154 -9.31 -7.74 -9.47
C TYR A 154 -9.59 -8.77 -10.57
N GLY A 155 -10.66 -8.54 -11.33
CA GLY A 155 -10.95 -9.29 -12.54
C GLY A 155 -10.58 -8.45 -13.75
N GLN A 156 -9.79 -9.01 -14.66
CA GLN A 156 -9.66 -8.43 -15.99
C GLN A 156 -10.83 -8.96 -16.85
N ASP A 157 -12.01 -8.37 -16.63
CA ASP A 157 -13.26 -8.72 -17.33
C ASP A 157 -13.32 -8.04 -18.71
N THR A 158 -13.72 -8.81 -19.73
CA THR A 158 -14.31 -8.28 -20.99
C THR A 158 -15.75 -8.73 -21.20
N HIS A 159 -16.56 -8.71 -20.13
CA HIS A 159 -17.95 -9.23 -20.14
C HIS A 159 -18.07 -10.73 -20.52
N GLY A 160 -19.26 -11.31 -20.31
CA GLY A 160 -19.49 -12.75 -20.48
C GLY A 160 -20.18 -13.38 -19.27
N THR A 161 -21.51 -13.34 -19.24
CA THR A 161 -22.31 -13.98 -18.19
C THR A 161 -22.84 -15.34 -18.65
N GLY A 162 -22.60 -16.40 -17.88
CA GLY A 162 -23.08 -17.76 -18.20
C GLY A 162 -23.76 -18.47 -17.02
N VAL A 163 -24.35 -19.64 -17.32
CA VAL A 163 -24.84 -20.61 -16.34
C VAL A 163 -23.85 -21.78 -16.32
N CYS A 164 -23.46 -22.24 -15.13
CA CYS A 164 -22.28 -23.08 -14.97
C CYS A 164 -22.63 -24.45 -14.42
N THR A 165 -22.70 -25.44 -15.32
CA THR A 165 -22.70 -26.84 -14.92
C THR A 165 -21.30 -27.23 -14.42
N ALA A 166 -21.25 -28.01 -13.34
CA ALA A 166 -19.99 -28.32 -12.66
C ALA A 166 -18.98 -29.02 -13.59
N TRP A 167 -17.77 -28.48 -13.65
CA TRP A 167 -16.69 -28.98 -14.50
C TRP A 167 -15.79 -29.93 -13.72
N HIS A 168 -15.47 -31.09 -14.31
CA HIS A 168 -14.56 -32.07 -13.70
C HIS A 168 -13.09 -31.59 -13.78
N GLY A 169 -12.70 -30.72 -12.86
CA GLY A 169 -11.32 -30.34 -12.58
C GLY A 169 -10.89 -30.88 -11.22
N SER A 170 -9.96 -31.83 -11.19
CA SER A 170 -9.54 -32.51 -9.97
C SER A 170 -8.59 -31.68 -9.10
N CYS A 171 -9.10 -31.07 -8.03
CA CYS A 171 -8.35 -30.80 -6.79
C CYS A 171 -9.32 -30.55 -5.60
N PRO A 172 -8.94 -30.82 -4.32
CA PRO A 172 -9.92 -31.06 -3.25
C PRO A 172 -10.20 -29.86 -2.31
N HIS A 173 -11.51 -29.59 -2.12
CA HIS A 173 -12.21 -29.13 -0.90
C HIS A 173 -11.99 -27.73 -0.24
N VAL A 174 -13.11 -27.19 0.28
CA VAL A 174 -13.40 -26.11 1.29
C VAL A 174 -13.31 -24.59 0.89
N PRO A 175 -13.77 -23.57 1.69
CA PRO A 175 -14.65 -22.50 1.16
C PRO A 175 -14.15 -21.04 1.31
N VAL A 176 -14.92 -20.06 0.80
CA VAL A 176 -14.44 -18.68 0.52
C VAL A 176 -15.48 -17.58 0.84
N SER A 177 -15.03 -16.40 1.28
CA SER A 177 -15.81 -15.14 1.38
C SER A 177 -15.16 -13.97 0.59
N LEU A 178 -15.90 -12.86 0.36
CA LEU A 178 -15.65 -11.88 -0.72
C LEU A 178 -15.01 -10.53 -0.28
N CYS A 179 -14.25 -9.89 -1.19
CA CYS A 179 -14.42 -8.46 -1.55
C CYS A 179 -13.70 -8.09 -2.89
N HIS A 180 -13.97 -6.91 -3.47
CA HIS A 180 -13.80 -6.65 -4.92
C HIS A 180 -13.50 -5.18 -5.28
N HIS A 181 -12.53 -4.88 -6.17
CA HIS A 181 -12.36 -3.55 -6.82
C HIS A 181 -11.76 -3.65 -8.26
N ARG A 182 -11.99 -2.65 -9.13
CA ARG A 182 -11.88 -2.77 -10.61
C ARG A 182 -10.75 -1.96 -11.28
N HIS A 183 -10.07 -2.59 -12.24
CA HIS A 183 -9.58 -1.99 -13.50
C HIS A 183 -9.30 -3.10 -14.52
N ALA A 184 -9.60 -2.90 -15.82
CA ALA A 184 -9.46 -3.94 -16.86
C ALA A 184 -9.13 -3.36 -18.25
N ARG A 185 -8.44 -4.16 -19.08
CA ARG A 185 -8.09 -3.88 -20.50
C ARG A 185 -8.56 -5.04 -21.39
N TYR A 186 -8.96 -4.75 -22.63
CA TYR A 186 -9.84 -5.62 -23.40
C TYR A 186 -9.16 -6.58 -24.40
N TYR A 187 -9.67 -7.82 -24.48
CA TYR A 187 -9.39 -8.81 -25.53
C TYR A 187 -10.66 -9.58 -25.90
N ARG A 188 -10.82 -9.93 -27.19
CA ARG A 188 -11.91 -10.76 -27.74
C ARG A 188 -11.36 -12.03 -28.38
N TRP A 189 -12.05 -13.15 -28.19
CA TRP A 189 -11.71 -14.41 -28.87
C TRP A 189 -12.41 -14.51 -30.25
N PRO A 190 -11.90 -15.32 -31.21
CA PRO A 190 -12.47 -15.40 -32.56
C PRO A 190 -13.89 -15.99 -32.64
N ASP A 191 -14.34 -16.65 -31.58
CA ASP A 191 -15.67 -17.29 -31.49
C ASP A 191 -16.76 -16.34 -30.96
N GLY A 192 -16.43 -15.08 -30.64
CA GLY A 192 -17.33 -14.12 -30.02
C GLY A 192 -17.65 -14.42 -28.54
N SER A 193 -17.06 -15.46 -27.95
CA SER A 193 -17.08 -15.67 -26.50
C SER A 193 -16.04 -14.74 -25.84
N GLU A 194 -16.48 -13.93 -24.88
CA GLU A 194 -15.59 -13.06 -24.10
C GLU A 194 -15.34 -13.73 -22.71
N ARG A 195 -14.07 -13.78 -22.28
CA ARG A 195 -13.53 -14.59 -21.16
C ARG A 195 -12.77 -13.67 -20.20
N ARG A 196 -12.56 -14.10 -18.94
CA ARG A 196 -11.79 -13.32 -17.95
C ARG A 196 -10.70 -14.12 -17.26
N THR A 197 -9.71 -13.39 -16.75
CA THR A 197 -8.78 -13.89 -15.72
C THR A 197 -9.09 -13.16 -14.42
N LEU A 198 -9.41 -13.92 -13.37
CA LEU A 198 -9.62 -13.41 -12.02
C LEU A 198 -8.32 -13.59 -11.22
N ILE A 199 -7.81 -12.51 -10.63
CA ILE A 199 -6.56 -12.51 -9.88
C ILE A 199 -6.84 -12.04 -8.46
N LYS A 200 -6.56 -12.92 -7.48
CA LYS A 200 -6.47 -12.56 -6.07
C LYS A 200 -5.03 -12.14 -5.78
N ALA A 201 -4.81 -10.84 -5.58
CA ALA A 201 -3.50 -10.28 -5.29
C ALA A 201 -3.31 -10.13 -3.77
N PHE A 202 -2.27 -10.76 -3.24
CA PHE A 202 -1.69 -10.43 -1.96
C PHE A 202 -0.52 -9.47 -2.19
N GLY A 203 -0.32 -8.51 -1.28
CA GLY A 203 0.75 -7.55 -1.45
C GLY A 203 0.87 -6.56 -0.31
N ILE A 204 1.96 -5.79 -0.37
CA ILE A 204 2.26 -4.75 0.62
C ILE A 204 1.77 -3.42 0.05
N ARG A 205 0.81 -2.80 0.73
CA ARG A 205 0.37 -1.43 0.42
C ARG A 205 1.28 -0.44 1.14
N PHE A 206 1.79 0.55 0.42
CA PHE A 206 2.65 1.60 0.97
C PHE A 206 1.88 2.93 1.03
N ASP A 207 1.59 3.39 2.24
CA ASP A 207 0.93 4.68 2.47
C ASP A 207 2.00 5.73 2.80
N VAL A 208 2.10 6.79 1.99
CA VAL A 208 3.05 7.89 2.24
C VAL A 208 2.34 8.97 3.07
N LEU A 209 2.71 9.09 4.34
CA LEU A 209 2.11 10.05 5.28
C LEU A 209 3.03 11.26 5.45
N VAL A 210 2.66 12.39 4.89
CA VAL A 210 3.42 13.64 5.01
C VAL A 210 2.86 14.46 6.17
N TYR A 211 3.73 14.88 7.08
CA TYR A 211 3.36 15.76 8.20
C TYR A 211 4.43 16.83 8.40
N GLY A 212 4.08 17.95 9.01
CA GLY A 212 5.04 19.00 9.27
C GLY A 212 4.47 20.15 10.09
N SER A 213 5.37 20.91 10.68
CA SER A 213 5.09 22.13 11.41
C SER A 213 6.22 23.11 11.16
N ALA A 214 5.87 24.38 10.99
CA ALA A 214 6.83 25.45 10.75
C ALA A 214 6.64 26.56 11.78
N GLY A 215 7.74 26.99 12.39
CA GLY A 215 7.80 28.18 13.22
C GLY A 215 8.59 29.28 12.51
N LYS A 216 8.19 30.54 12.69
CA LYS A 216 8.94 31.72 12.30
C LYS A 216 8.68 32.83 13.32
N PHE A 217 9.67 33.65 13.60
CA PHE A 217 9.56 34.79 14.50
C PHE A 217 8.44 35.74 14.07
N GLY A 218 7.60 36.12 15.03
CA GLY A 218 6.54 37.10 14.86
C GLY A 218 6.45 37.98 16.09
N ILE A 219 6.53 39.30 15.90
CA ILE A 219 6.55 40.26 17.01
C ILE A 219 5.28 40.20 17.88
N VAL A 220 4.11 39.96 17.26
CA VAL A 220 2.81 39.89 17.95
C VAL A 220 2.74 38.75 18.97
N PRO A 221 2.94 37.45 18.60
CA PRO A 221 2.94 36.37 19.60
C PRO A 221 4.08 36.49 20.62
N THR A 222 5.23 37.08 20.25
CA THR A 222 6.29 37.37 21.22
C THR A 222 5.82 38.34 22.30
N LEU A 223 5.26 39.49 21.92
CA LEU A 223 4.77 40.49 22.88
C LEU A 223 3.67 39.92 23.80
N ILE A 224 2.70 39.18 23.25
CA ILE A 224 1.62 38.55 24.03
C ILE A 224 2.19 37.57 25.07
N ASN A 225 3.12 36.70 24.67
CA ASN A 225 3.74 35.72 25.57
C ASN A 225 4.63 36.40 26.63
N THR A 226 5.34 37.47 26.27
CA THR A 226 6.15 38.25 27.23
C THR A 226 5.26 38.94 28.28
N VAL A 227 4.14 39.54 27.88
CA VAL A 227 3.18 40.14 28.82
C VAL A 227 2.58 39.06 29.73
N ALA A 228 2.13 37.94 29.16
CA ALA A 228 1.58 36.82 29.93
C ALA A 228 2.59 36.25 30.95
N ALA A 229 3.87 36.17 30.59
CA ALA A 229 4.94 35.75 31.49
C ALA A 229 5.13 36.74 32.64
N PHE A 230 5.21 38.05 32.36
CA PHE A 230 5.33 39.08 33.40
C PHE A 230 4.12 39.12 34.35
N THR A 231 2.90 38.98 33.84
CA THR A 231 1.71 38.89 34.70
C THR A 231 1.69 37.62 35.54
N SER A 232 2.27 36.52 35.06
CA SER A 232 2.33 35.25 35.81
C SER A 232 3.40 35.24 36.91
N ILE A 233 4.45 36.07 36.81
CA ILE A 233 5.49 36.21 37.83
C ILE A 233 5.00 37.06 39.02
N GLY A 234 3.99 37.90 38.82
CA GLY A 234 3.39 38.76 39.85
C GLY A 234 2.25 38.13 40.65
N VAL A 235 1.98 36.83 40.48
CA VAL A 235 0.94 36.04 41.17
C VAL A 235 1.59 34.96 42.03
#